data_AF-A0A9P9RQ58-F1
#
_entry.id   AF-A0A9P9RQ58-F1
#
_cell.length_a   1.000
_cell.length_b   1.000
_cell.length_c   1.000
_cell.angle_alpha   90.00
_cell.angle_beta   90.00
_cell.angle_gamma   90.00
#
_symmetry.space_group_name_H-M   'P 1'
#
loop_
_entity.id
_entity.type
_entity.pdbx_description
1 polymer ?
#
loop_
_entity_poly.entity_id
_entity_poly.type
_entity_poly.pdbx_seq_one_letter_code
_entity_poly.pdbx_strand_id
1 'polypeptide(L)'
;MPVRIDPTTSKFQDQSEYLYFVHFRDEITLGLSGMIPQKMWNCVILRACNNSLPLRHLSSSVAALSKARNSSQTSVANEHRVFAARYYGTALRGIQNMINTTNESDAARLTLLASLLIFCFECLQGEHEKAVEHIKVAMGMMRNRFSTSRRHYSLIRRIETIPGLEDELVDIFVRIDNTLMARVNCPGDRGILNMRYESDAGFMLDTFRDLREAKQYLDHHMFCAIPYLARLPHIFMYGTQIPSVDEEETGAQLLEQFRQWNVAFAPLFASARKKPMSQHFIAAASLRCFELGAEMSVRKISAPATMVENFVKEATEIVVLSRRIVTDSSFRKTFVFECGILPVLFMTFLLCTERSVRVEIVKVLKLAEGRVEVTWDAVEIARMVETFLHAEGDVPGSVLNPNTSIGAI
;
A
#
# COMPACT_ATOMS: atom_id res chain seq x y z
N MET A 1 11.47 -9.49 17.23
CA MET A 1 10.41 -9.24 18.25
C MET A 1 10.05 -7.76 18.21
N PRO A 2 8.76 -7.39 18.36
CA PRO A 2 8.39 -5.99 18.53
C PRO A 2 9.06 -5.43 19.79
N VAL A 3 9.63 -4.23 19.70
CA VAL A 3 10.20 -3.55 20.86
C VAL A 3 9.03 -3.11 21.73
N ARG A 4 8.86 -3.72 22.90
CA ARG A 4 7.99 -3.17 23.95
C ARG A 4 8.65 -1.91 24.49
N ILE A 5 8.27 -0.77 23.93
CA ILE A 5 8.46 0.50 24.60
C ILE A 5 7.34 0.55 25.64
N ASP A 6 7.66 0.39 26.92
CA ASP A 6 6.75 0.70 28.01
C ASP A 6 6.85 2.20 28.27
N PRO A 7 5.89 3.00 27.78
CA PRO A 7 6.00 4.43 27.92
C PRO A 7 5.72 4.78 29.38
N THR A 8 6.70 5.37 30.07
CA THR A 8 6.52 5.87 31.43
C THR A 8 5.42 6.94 31.40
N THR A 9 4.39 6.80 32.24
CA THR A 9 3.26 7.74 32.32
C THR A 9 3.72 9.19 32.55
N SER A 10 4.88 9.38 33.17
CA SER A 10 5.54 10.68 33.38
C SER A 10 5.83 11.50 32.13
N LYS A 11 5.86 10.89 30.94
CA LYS A 11 6.13 11.60 29.68
C LYS A 11 4.89 12.25 29.06
N PHE A 12 3.68 11.91 29.51
CA PHE A 12 2.43 12.36 28.92
C PHE A 12 1.84 13.52 29.71
N GLN A 13 1.22 14.45 29.01
CA GLN A 13 0.58 15.63 29.60
C GLN A 13 -0.65 15.23 30.42
N ASP A 14 -1.42 14.26 29.93
CA ASP A 14 -2.62 13.78 30.59
C ASP A 14 -2.88 12.29 30.32
N GLN A 15 -3.80 11.72 31.11
CA GLN A 15 -4.20 10.31 30.99
C GLN A 15 -4.81 9.98 29.62
N SER A 16 -5.47 10.94 28.97
CA SER A 16 -6.08 10.72 27.66
C SER A 16 -5.01 10.57 26.58
N GLU A 17 -3.98 11.41 26.58
CA GLU A 17 -2.82 11.33 25.69
C GLU A 17 -2.15 9.96 25.82
N TYR A 18 -1.91 9.50 27.05
CA TYR A 18 -1.35 8.17 27.32
C TYR A 18 -2.22 7.06 26.69
N LEU A 19 -3.53 7.10 26.90
CA LEU A 19 -4.45 6.07 26.37
C LEU A 19 -4.53 6.07 24.84
N TYR A 20 -4.48 7.23 24.19
CA TYR A 20 -4.41 7.28 22.72
C TYR A 20 -3.07 6.80 22.20
N PHE A 21 -1.96 7.12 22.87
CA PHE A 21 -0.65 6.62 22.46
C PHE A 21 -0.54 5.09 22.62
N VAL A 22 -1.06 4.53 23.72
CA VAL A 22 -1.15 3.07 23.90
C VAL A 22 -2.01 2.45 22.80
N HIS A 23 -3.15 3.05 22.47
CA HIS A 23 -3.98 2.59 21.35
C HIS A 23 -3.25 2.66 20.00
N PHE A 24 -2.49 3.73 19.76
CA PHE A 24 -1.64 3.84 18.57
C PHE A 24 -0.66 2.68 18.50
N ARG A 25 0.08 2.45 19.60
CA ARG A 25 1.09 1.40 19.73
C ARG A 25 0.51 0.01 19.52
N ASP A 26 -0.61 -0.30 20.14
CA ASP A 26 -1.09 -1.69 20.24
C ASP A 26 -2.07 -2.07 19.13
N GLU A 27 -2.83 -1.13 18.57
CA GLU A 27 -3.82 -1.42 17.52
C GLU A 27 -3.47 -0.76 16.17
N ILE A 28 -3.13 0.54 16.17
CA ILE A 28 -2.92 1.26 14.91
C ILE A 28 -1.67 0.77 14.19
N THR A 29 -0.53 0.62 14.89
CA THR A 29 0.71 0.13 14.23
C THR A 29 0.55 -1.25 13.61
N LEU A 30 -0.28 -2.12 14.21
CA LEU A 30 -0.62 -3.43 13.66
C LEU A 30 -1.44 -3.29 12.37
N GLY A 31 -2.45 -2.40 12.37
CA GLY A 31 -3.22 -2.08 11.18
C GLY A 31 -2.34 -1.53 10.05
N LEU A 32 -1.51 -0.53 10.36
CA LEU A 32 -0.62 0.10 9.37
C LEU A 32 0.43 -0.87 8.81
N SER A 33 0.85 -1.87 9.59
CA SER A 33 1.80 -2.90 9.15
C SER A 33 1.19 -3.98 8.25
N GLY A 34 -0.13 -4.06 8.15
CA GLY A 34 -0.81 -5.14 7.44
C GLY A 34 -0.64 -6.52 8.10
N MET A 35 -0.73 -7.58 7.31
CA MET A 35 -0.75 -8.97 7.82
C MET A 35 0.64 -9.46 8.24
N ILE A 36 1.70 -8.87 7.70
CA ILE A 36 3.08 -9.23 7.99
C ILE A 36 3.75 -8.04 8.69
N PRO A 37 4.01 -8.12 10.02
CA PRO A 37 4.44 -6.97 10.80
C PRO A 37 5.70 -6.30 10.23
N GLN A 38 5.69 -4.98 10.06
CA GLN A 38 6.85 -4.23 9.55
C GLN A 38 7.59 -3.49 10.67
N LYS A 39 8.92 -3.39 10.55
CA LYS A 39 9.76 -2.67 11.51
C LYS A 39 9.50 -1.16 11.52
N MET A 40 9.06 -0.61 10.39
CA MET A 40 8.77 0.82 10.25
C MET A 40 7.79 1.32 11.33
N TRP A 41 6.65 0.66 11.46
CA TRP A 41 5.61 1.03 12.42
C TRP A 41 5.94 0.57 13.84
N ASN A 42 6.36 -0.69 13.99
CA ASN A 42 6.53 -1.31 15.30
C ASN A 42 7.84 -0.96 16.00
N CYS A 43 8.77 -0.26 15.33
CA CYS A 43 10.05 0.14 15.90
C CYS A 43 10.40 1.60 15.57
N VAL A 44 10.48 1.97 14.29
CA VAL A 44 11.01 3.29 13.88
C VAL A 44 10.09 4.42 14.34
N ILE A 45 8.81 4.37 13.94
CA ILE A 45 7.81 5.37 14.32
C ILE A 45 7.62 5.41 15.84
N LEU A 46 7.48 4.26 16.51
CA LEU A 46 7.29 4.23 17.96
C LEU A 46 8.48 4.83 18.73
N ARG A 47 9.71 4.56 18.32
CA ARG A 47 10.90 5.20 18.91
C ARG A 47 10.89 6.71 18.67
N ALA A 48 10.53 7.14 17.46
CA ALA A 48 10.44 8.56 17.12
C ALA A 48 9.38 9.29 17.96
N CYS A 49 8.18 8.71 18.13
CA CYS A 49 7.13 9.26 19.00
C CYS A 49 7.52 9.27 20.49
N ASN A 50 8.30 8.29 20.95
CA ASN A 50 8.81 8.30 22.32
C ASN A 50 9.80 9.45 22.57
N ASN A 51 10.58 9.83 21.55
CA ASN A 51 11.67 10.80 21.67
C ASN A 51 11.26 12.22 21.24
N SER A 52 10.20 12.38 20.46
CA SER A 52 9.76 13.65 19.89
C SER A 52 8.30 13.93 20.24
N LEU A 53 8.06 15.01 21.01
CA LEU A 53 6.73 15.41 21.44
C LEU A 53 5.78 15.71 20.25
N PRO A 54 6.18 16.45 19.21
CA PRO A 54 5.29 16.70 18.06
C PRO A 54 4.88 15.41 17.33
N LEU A 55 5.80 14.45 17.15
CA LEU A 55 5.48 13.16 16.55
C LEU A 55 4.54 12.34 17.44
N ARG A 56 4.71 12.42 18.77
CA ARG A 56 3.79 11.80 19.72
C ARG A 56 2.39 12.37 19.58
N HIS A 57 2.25 13.69 19.54
CA HIS A 57 0.96 14.35 19.35
C HIS A 57 0.30 13.94 18.03
N LEU A 58 1.05 13.82 16.92
CA LEU A 58 0.52 13.28 15.66
C LEU A 58 0.04 11.83 15.81
N SER A 59 0.82 10.96 16.46
CA SER A 59 0.40 9.57 16.65
C SER A 59 -0.86 9.45 17.52
N SER A 60 -0.98 10.27 18.56
CA SER A 60 -2.17 10.35 19.40
C SER A 60 -3.37 10.91 18.65
N SER A 61 -3.18 11.88 17.74
CA SER A 61 -4.28 12.40 16.91
C SER A 61 -4.77 11.38 15.89
N VAL A 62 -3.86 10.60 15.28
CA VAL A 62 -4.21 9.47 14.41
C VAL A 62 -5.02 8.42 15.17
N ALA A 63 -4.59 8.03 16.37
CA ALA A 63 -5.32 7.08 17.21
C ALA A 63 -6.70 7.59 17.64
N ALA A 64 -6.81 8.86 18.02
CA ALA A 64 -8.08 9.47 18.37
C ALA A 64 -9.05 9.49 17.17
N LEU A 65 -8.57 9.86 15.98
CA LEU A 65 -9.38 9.88 14.77
C LEU A 65 -9.83 8.47 14.35
N SER A 66 -8.97 7.46 14.51
CA SER A 66 -9.34 6.06 14.28
C SER A 66 -10.46 5.60 15.23
N LYS A 67 -10.36 5.92 16.53
CA LYS A 67 -11.44 5.65 17.50
C LYS A 67 -12.73 6.37 17.15
N ALA A 68 -12.65 7.62 16.67
CA ALA A 68 -13.84 8.37 16.24
C ALA A 68 -14.59 7.67 15.10
N ARG A 69 -13.87 7.11 14.11
CA ARG A 69 -14.48 6.38 12.98
C ARG A 69 -15.13 5.07 13.39
N ASN A 70 -14.59 4.40 14.40
CA ASN A 70 -15.07 3.11 14.88
C ASN A 70 -16.15 3.24 15.97
N SER A 71 -16.45 4.45 16.44
CA SER A 71 -17.46 4.69 17.48
C SER A 71 -18.86 4.72 16.86
N SER A 72 -19.77 3.90 17.38
CA SER A 72 -21.19 3.92 17.02
C SER A 72 -21.96 5.08 17.65
N GLN A 73 -21.44 5.65 18.74
CA GLN A 73 -22.06 6.77 19.45
C GLN A 73 -21.51 8.11 18.95
N THR A 74 -22.40 8.98 18.46
CA THR A 74 -22.03 10.28 17.87
C THR A 74 -21.34 11.22 18.86
N SER A 75 -21.78 11.25 20.12
CA SER A 75 -21.18 12.11 21.17
C SER A 75 -19.72 11.73 21.43
N VAL A 76 -19.48 10.44 21.70
CA VAL A 76 -18.14 9.88 21.94
C VAL A 76 -17.25 10.05 20.69
N ALA A 77 -17.81 9.81 19.50
CA ALA A 77 -17.09 10.05 18.25
C ALA A 77 -16.66 11.52 18.11
N ASN A 78 -17.52 12.46 18.51
CA ASN A 78 -17.22 13.88 18.46
C ASN A 78 -16.12 14.28 19.45
N GLU A 79 -16.12 13.74 20.67
CA GLU A 79 -15.04 13.96 21.64
C GLU A 79 -13.67 13.51 21.10
N HIS A 80 -13.64 12.32 20.49
CA HIS A 80 -12.44 11.80 19.82
C HIS A 80 -11.98 12.71 18.67
N ARG A 81 -12.91 13.23 17.84
CA ARG A 81 -12.60 14.18 16.76
C ARG A 81 -12.04 15.50 17.27
N VAL A 82 -12.63 16.07 18.33
CA VAL A 82 -12.15 17.31 18.95
C VAL A 82 -10.74 17.13 19.50
N PHE A 83 -10.49 16.01 20.20
CA PHE A 83 -9.14 15.67 20.66
C PHE A 83 -8.16 15.56 19.49
N ALA A 84 -8.54 14.82 18.44
CA ALA A 84 -7.72 14.59 17.27
C ALA A 84 -7.32 15.91 16.58
N ALA A 85 -8.27 16.80 16.32
CA ALA A 85 -8.02 18.09 15.68
C ALA A 85 -7.10 18.99 16.53
N ARG A 86 -7.31 19.03 17.86
CA ARG A 86 -6.47 19.82 18.78
C ARG A 86 -5.02 19.34 18.80
N TYR A 87 -4.81 18.04 18.93
CA TYR A 87 -3.46 17.46 19.00
C TYR A 87 -2.76 17.53 17.64
N TYR A 88 -3.49 17.32 16.54
CA TYR A 88 -2.97 17.50 15.18
C TYR A 88 -2.47 18.93 14.95
N GLY A 89 -3.30 19.94 15.23
CA GLY A 89 -2.92 21.36 15.07
C GLY A 89 -1.74 21.77 15.96
N THR A 90 -1.67 21.23 17.19
CA THR A 90 -0.54 21.45 18.10
C THR A 90 0.73 20.79 17.59
N ALA A 91 0.62 19.59 17.03
CA ALA A 91 1.74 18.86 16.46
C ALA A 91 2.35 19.59 15.26
N LEU A 92 1.54 20.15 14.35
CA LEU A 92 2.03 20.90 13.20
C LEU A 92 2.90 22.10 13.60
N ARG A 93 2.46 22.88 14.61
CA ARG A 93 3.27 23.97 15.18
C ARG A 93 4.55 23.46 15.83
N GLY A 94 4.46 22.34 16.56
CA GLY A 94 5.61 21.70 17.18
C GLY A 94 6.66 21.21 16.17
N ILE A 95 6.22 20.68 15.02
CA ILE A 95 7.09 20.22 13.94
C ILE A 95 7.84 21.40 13.32
N GLN A 96 7.17 22.53 13.06
CA GLN A 96 7.84 23.73 12.55
C GLN A 96 8.96 24.21 13.49
N ASN A 97 8.68 24.26 14.80
CA ASN A 97 9.69 24.65 15.79
C ASN A 97 10.85 23.63 15.88
N MET A 98 10.54 22.33 15.83
CA MET A 98 11.52 21.25 15.86
C MET A 98 12.47 21.33 14.65
N ILE A 99 11.93 21.55 13.45
CA ILE A 99 12.71 21.67 12.21
C ILE A 99 13.69 22.85 12.30
N ASN A 100 13.28 23.96 12.90
CA ASN A 100 14.12 25.16 13.02
C ASN A 100 15.22 25.05 14.09
N THR A 101 15.12 24.09 15.03
CA THR A 101 16.02 23.99 16.20
C THR A 101 16.96 22.79 16.14
N THR A 102 16.71 21.84 15.24
CA THR A 102 17.52 20.62 15.10
C THR A 102 18.54 20.80 13.97
N ASN A 103 19.61 20.00 13.98
CA ASN A 103 20.53 19.94 12.83
C ASN A 103 19.77 19.53 11.54
N GLU A 104 20.33 19.88 10.38
CA GLU A 104 19.64 19.69 9.10
C GLU A 104 19.31 18.22 8.77
N SER A 105 20.18 17.29 9.14
CA SER A 105 20.00 15.86 8.83
C SER A 105 18.85 15.25 9.64
N ASP A 106 18.82 15.51 10.95
CA ASP A 106 17.75 15.07 11.84
C ASP A 106 16.44 15.79 11.52
N ALA A 107 16.48 17.07 11.16
CA ALA A 107 15.31 17.81 10.72
C ALA A 107 14.67 17.17 9.47
N ALA A 108 15.48 16.75 8.49
CA ALA A 108 14.99 16.03 7.31
C ALA A 108 14.35 14.68 7.69
N ARG A 109 15.03 13.88 8.53
CA ARG A 109 14.49 12.60 9.01
C ARG A 109 13.17 12.76 9.76
N LEU A 110 13.09 13.70 10.70
CA LEU A 110 11.90 13.96 11.51
C LEU A 110 10.75 14.52 10.66
N THR A 111 11.05 15.32 9.64
CA THR A 111 10.05 15.80 8.68
C THR A 111 9.43 14.64 7.91
N LEU A 112 10.24 13.70 7.41
CA LEU A 112 9.73 12.52 6.70
C LEU A 112 8.84 11.64 7.60
N LEU A 113 9.25 11.41 8.85
CA LEU A 113 8.44 10.67 9.82
C LEU A 113 7.12 11.38 10.15
N ALA A 114 7.16 12.71 10.33
CA ALA A 114 5.97 13.52 10.53
C ALA A 114 5.04 13.43 9.31
N SER A 115 5.58 13.51 8.10
CA SER A 115 4.80 13.45 6.87
C SER A 115 4.05 12.13 6.69
N LEU A 116 4.63 11.01 7.14
CA LEU A 116 3.92 9.73 7.15
C LEU A 116 2.72 9.74 8.11
N LEU A 117 2.88 10.29 9.33
CA LEU A 117 1.78 10.38 10.29
C LEU A 117 0.70 11.38 9.85
N ILE A 118 1.09 12.48 9.21
CA ILE A 118 0.17 13.43 8.57
C ILE A 118 -0.61 12.74 7.46
N PHE A 119 0.07 11.99 6.58
CA PHE A 119 -0.58 11.20 5.55
C PHE A 119 -1.61 10.23 6.14
N CYS A 120 -1.28 9.50 7.22
CA CYS A 120 -2.25 8.66 7.94
C CYS A 120 -3.49 9.45 8.37
N PHE A 121 -3.28 10.63 8.95
CA PHE A 121 -4.33 11.45 9.52
C PHE A 121 -5.27 11.97 8.44
N GLU A 122 -4.73 12.50 7.34
CA GLU A 122 -5.52 13.01 6.20
C GLU A 122 -6.29 11.88 5.50
N CYS A 123 -5.66 10.72 5.28
CA CYS A 123 -6.37 9.52 4.78
C CYS A 123 -7.49 9.08 5.73
N LEU A 124 -7.26 9.13 7.04
CA LEU A 124 -8.31 8.81 8.02
C LEU A 124 -9.43 9.86 8.06
N GLN A 125 -9.18 11.11 7.67
CA GLN A 125 -10.26 12.09 7.50
C GLN A 125 -11.07 11.89 6.22
N GLY A 126 -10.54 11.14 5.25
CA GLY A 126 -11.13 11.01 3.90
C GLY A 126 -10.60 12.05 2.91
N GLU A 127 -9.60 12.85 3.31
CA GLU A 127 -8.99 13.92 2.51
C GLU A 127 -7.81 13.35 1.69
N HIS A 128 -8.09 12.33 0.87
CA HIS A 128 -7.06 11.54 0.17
C HIS A 128 -6.17 12.40 -0.74
N GLU A 129 -6.73 13.34 -1.49
CA GLU A 129 -5.93 14.20 -2.38
C GLU A 129 -5.00 15.13 -1.60
N LYS A 130 -5.44 15.69 -0.46
CA LYS A 130 -4.55 16.47 0.42
C LYS A 130 -3.42 15.61 0.97
N ALA A 131 -3.72 14.37 1.36
CA ALA A 131 -2.72 13.40 1.82
C ALA A 131 -1.68 13.15 0.71
N VAL A 132 -2.14 12.92 -0.52
CA VAL A 132 -1.26 12.71 -1.69
C VAL A 132 -0.40 13.94 -1.96
N GLU A 133 -0.98 15.15 -2.03
CA GLU A 133 -0.22 16.38 -2.20
C GLU A 133 0.86 16.54 -1.12
N HIS A 134 0.51 16.29 0.14
CA HIS A 134 1.44 16.35 1.25
C HIS A 134 2.63 15.38 1.09
N ILE A 135 2.36 14.11 0.77
CA ILE A 135 3.43 13.11 0.65
C ILE A 135 4.29 13.34 -0.59
N LYS A 136 3.72 13.88 -1.68
CA LYS A 136 4.48 14.29 -2.87
C LYS A 136 5.50 15.38 -2.55
N VAL A 137 5.13 16.36 -1.73
CA VAL A 137 6.07 17.40 -1.25
C VAL A 137 7.19 16.78 -0.41
N ALA A 138 6.85 15.87 0.50
CA ALA A 138 7.84 15.17 1.32
C ALA A 138 8.81 14.32 0.47
N MET A 139 8.32 13.62 -0.55
CA MET A 139 9.15 12.89 -1.52
C MET A 139 10.05 13.83 -2.33
N GLY A 140 9.55 14.99 -2.76
CA GLY A 140 10.36 16.00 -3.45
C GLY A 140 11.51 16.49 -2.57
N MET A 141 11.26 16.73 -1.28
CA MET A 141 12.30 17.05 -0.30
C MET A 141 13.28 15.89 -0.15
N MET A 142 12.81 14.66 0.00
CA MET A 142 13.65 13.46 0.12
C MET A 142 14.58 13.32 -1.10
N ARG A 143 14.02 13.48 -2.31
CA ARG A 143 14.79 13.42 -3.55
C ARG A 143 15.91 14.43 -3.57
N ASN A 144 15.60 15.68 -3.26
CA ASN A 144 16.57 16.76 -3.35
C ASN A 144 17.64 16.66 -2.26
N ARG A 145 17.27 16.38 -1.01
CA ARG A 145 18.22 16.32 0.11
C ARG A 145 19.11 15.08 0.08
N PHE A 146 18.58 13.93 -0.32
CA PHE A 146 19.33 12.67 -0.28
C PHE A 146 19.83 12.22 -1.66
N SER A 147 19.60 13.03 -2.70
CA SER A 147 19.99 12.76 -4.09
C SER A 147 19.53 11.38 -4.56
N THR A 148 18.27 11.01 -4.25
CA THR A 148 17.73 9.67 -4.50
C THR A 148 17.81 9.28 -5.98
N SER A 149 17.76 10.26 -6.90
CA SER A 149 17.88 10.04 -8.34
C SER A 149 19.23 9.47 -8.80
N ARG A 150 20.26 9.53 -7.95
CA ARG A 150 21.59 9.00 -8.21
C ARG A 150 21.84 7.65 -7.51
N ARG A 151 20.85 7.14 -6.78
CA ARG A 151 20.99 5.95 -5.93
C ARG A 151 20.37 4.73 -6.58
N HIS A 152 21.00 3.60 -6.36
CA HIS A 152 20.44 2.29 -6.68
C HIS A 152 19.68 1.76 -5.48
N TYR A 153 18.47 1.26 -5.72
CA TYR A 153 17.60 0.71 -4.69
C TYR A 153 17.38 -0.78 -4.92
N SER A 154 17.67 -1.56 -3.89
CA SER A 154 17.29 -2.96 -3.79
C SER A 154 16.81 -3.25 -2.37
N LEU A 155 15.59 -3.76 -2.25
CA LEU A 155 15.01 -4.17 -0.98
C LEU A 155 15.61 -5.50 -0.49
N ILE A 156 16.11 -6.33 -1.41
CA ILE A 156 16.69 -7.64 -1.13
C ILE A 156 18.15 -7.50 -0.68
N ARG A 157 18.97 -6.83 -1.49
CA ARG A 157 20.42 -6.76 -1.30
C ARG A 157 20.89 -5.58 -0.45
N ARG A 158 20.07 -4.53 -0.30
CA ARG A 158 20.44 -3.31 0.43
C ARG A 158 21.76 -2.70 -0.08
N ILE A 159 21.84 -2.49 -1.39
CA ILE A 159 23.08 -2.09 -2.10
C ILE A 159 23.62 -0.76 -1.56
N GLU A 160 22.75 0.20 -1.30
CA GLU A 160 23.11 1.51 -0.78
C GLU A 160 22.22 1.90 0.41
N THR A 161 22.83 2.27 1.54
CA THR A 161 22.14 2.91 2.67
C THR A 161 22.21 4.44 2.53
N ILE A 162 21.19 5.15 3.00
CA ILE A 162 21.19 6.62 3.02
C ILE A 162 21.61 7.11 4.42
N PRO A 163 22.78 7.77 4.58
CA PRO A 163 23.21 8.26 5.88
C PRO A 163 22.17 9.18 6.52
N GLY A 164 21.86 8.94 7.80
CA GLY A 164 20.88 9.72 8.57
C GLY A 164 19.42 9.30 8.36
N LEU A 165 19.14 8.27 7.56
CA LEU A 165 17.79 7.69 7.40
C LEU A 165 17.80 6.19 7.68
N GLU A 166 16.73 5.70 8.30
CA GLU A 166 16.49 4.26 8.39
C GLU A 166 16.10 3.68 7.04
N ASP A 167 16.59 2.47 6.76
CA ASP A 167 16.21 1.70 5.57
C ASP A 167 14.69 1.50 5.50
N GLU A 168 14.03 1.26 6.65
CA GLU A 168 12.59 1.13 6.72
C GLU A 168 11.83 2.39 6.30
N LEU A 169 12.41 3.57 6.55
CA LEU A 169 11.84 4.85 6.13
C LEU A 169 12.02 5.03 4.62
N VAL A 170 13.16 4.62 4.06
CA VAL A 170 13.36 4.63 2.60
C VAL A 170 12.36 3.68 1.93
N ASP A 171 12.20 2.47 2.46
CA ASP A 171 11.30 1.44 1.91
C ASP A 171 9.86 1.91 1.80
N ILE A 172 9.35 2.59 2.84
CA ILE A 172 7.96 3.03 2.84
C ILE A 172 7.74 4.18 1.85
N PHE A 173 8.72 5.08 1.71
CA PHE A 173 8.63 6.14 0.69
C PHE A 173 8.73 5.57 -0.72
N VAL A 174 9.61 4.59 -0.97
CA VAL A 174 9.66 3.87 -2.27
C VAL A 174 8.34 3.16 -2.55
N ARG A 175 7.74 2.52 -1.54
CA ARG A 175 6.43 1.88 -1.68
C ARG A 175 5.34 2.88 -2.06
N ILE A 176 5.24 4.00 -1.35
CA ILE A 176 4.22 5.01 -1.65
C ILE A 176 4.46 5.59 -3.05
N ASP A 177 5.71 5.83 -3.45
CA ASP A 177 6.04 6.35 -4.78
C ASP A 177 5.55 5.39 -5.88
N ASN A 178 5.76 4.08 -5.69
CA ASN A 178 5.22 3.04 -6.57
C ASN A 178 3.69 3.01 -6.59
N THR A 179 3.03 3.12 -5.43
CA THR A 179 1.56 3.18 -5.38
C THR A 179 1.01 4.40 -6.14
N LEU A 180 1.68 5.55 -6.04
CA LEU A 180 1.27 6.77 -6.73
C LEU A 180 1.49 6.69 -8.25
N MET A 181 2.54 6.00 -8.71
CA MET A 181 2.77 5.75 -10.15
C MET A 181 1.67 4.89 -10.77
N ALA A 182 1.10 3.94 -10.02
CA ALA A 182 0.03 3.09 -10.52
C ALA A 182 -1.33 3.80 -10.67
N ARG A 183 -1.45 5.07 -10.26
CA ARG A 183 -2.69 5.86 -10.39
C ARG A 183 -2.90 6.29 -11.84
N VAL A 184 -4.14 6.22 -12.29
CA VAL A 184 -4.55 6.53 -13.67
C VAL A 184 -4.21 7.97 -14.11
N ASN A 185 -4.13 8.91 -13.17
CA ASN A 185 -3.89 10.34 -13.48
C ASN A 185 -2.43 10.80 -13.25
N CYS A 186 -1.49 9.87 -13.09
CA CYS A 186 -0.06 10.19 -12.95
C CYS A 186 0.73 9.64 -14.15
N PRO A 187 0.68 10.29 -15.33
CA PRO A 187 1.26 9.78 -16.58
C PRO A 187 2.78 9.93 -16.67
N GLY A 188 3.49 9.86 -15.53
CA GLY A 188 4.95 9.96 -15.50
C GLY A 188 5.60 8.59 -15.59
N ASP A 189 6.54 8.41 -16.53
CA ASP A 189 7.36 7.19 -16.64
C ASP A 189 8.26 6.96 -15.42
N ARG A 190 8.35 7.94 -14.50
CA ARG A 190 9.21 7.88 -13.32
C ARG A 190 8.51 8.43 -12.09
N GLY A 191 8.71 7.73 -10.97
CA GLY A 191 8.28 8.16 -9.66
C GLY A 191 8.97 9.44 -9.20
N ILE A 192 8.43 10.05 -8.15
CA ILE A 192 8.92 11.31 -7.59
C ILE A 192 10.31 11.15 -7.01
N LEU A 193 10.61 10.00 -6.38
CA LEU A 193 11.94 9.70 -5.84
C LEU A 193 12.95 9.43 -6.96
N ASN A 194 12.50 8.93 -8.11
CA ASN A 194 13.32 8.67 -9.29
C ASN A 194 14.55 7.78 -8.99
N MET A 195 14.43 6.85 -8.05
CA MET A 195 15.49 5.89 -7.72
C MET A 195 15.66 4.86 -8.85
N ARG A 196 16.86 4.30 -8.99
CA ARG A 196 17.12 3.23 -9.95
C ARG A 196 16.92 1.88 -9.28
N TYR A 197 15.90 1.15 -9.70
CA TYR A 197 15.65 -0.19 -9.18
C TYR A 197 16.63 -1.19 -9.80
N GLU A 198 17.29 -1.97 -8.95
CA GLU A 198 18.15 -3.05 -9.42
C GLU A 198 17.31 -4.25 -9.86
N SER A 199 17.64 -4.89 -10.99
CA SER A 199 16.85 -6.00 -11.54
C SER A 199 16.91 -7.24 -10.65
N ASP A 200 18.00 -7.44 -9.90
CA ASP A 200 18.26 -8.56 -8.98
C ASP A 200 17.85 -9.97 -9.49
N ALA A 201 17.71 -10.14 -10.81
CA ALA A 201 17.22 -11.34 -11.46
C ALA A 201 18.06 -12.59 -11.13
N GLY A 202 19.35 -12.42 -10.82
CA GLY A 202 20.26 -13.50 -10.44
C GLY A 202 20.27 -13.86 -8.94
N PHE A 203 19.46 -13.20 -8.11
CA PHE A 203 19.46 -13.37 -6.65
C PHE A 203 18.21 -14.06 -6.11
N MET A 204 17.40 -14.68 -6.98
CA MET A 204 16.23 -15.45 -6.59
C MET A 204 16.63 -16.69 -5.79
N LEU A 205 15.89 -16.97 -4.72
CA LEU A 205 16.12 -18.14 -3.86
C LEU A 205 15.35 -19.35 -4.39
N ASP A 206 15.85 -20.56 -4.12
CA ASP A 206 15.13 -21.80 -4.44
C ASP A 206 13.89 -22.00 -3.55
N THR A 207 13.96 -21.51 -2.31
CA THR A 207 12.86 -21.57 -1.33
C THR A 207 12.96 -20.40 -0.36
N PHE A 208 11.82 -19.93 0.15
CA PHE A 208 11.79 -18.91 1.21
C PHE A 208 11.72 -19.52 2.61
N ARG A 209 12.42 -18.90 3.56
CA ARG A 209 12.41 -19.28 4.99
C ARG A 209 11.05 -19.06 5.66
N ASP A 210 10.39 -17.97 5.31
CA ASP A 210 9.15 -17.49 5.94
C ASP A 210 8.43 -16.48 5.01
N LEU A 211 7.19 -16.13 5.38
CA LEU A 211 6.36 -15.20 4.59
C LEU A 211 6.94 -13.78 4.53
N ARG A 212 7.79 -13.38 5.48
CA ARG A 212 8.42 -12.06 5.46
C ARG A 212 9.46 -12.00 4.36
N GLU A 213 10.31 -13.02 4.23
CA GLU A 213 11.29 -13.10 3.15
C GLU A 213 10.60 -13.17 1.79
N ALA A 214 9.59 -14.04 1.64
CA ALA A 214 8.80 -14.13 0.42
C ALA A 214 8.19 -12.77 0.02
N LYS A 215 7.64 -12.04 0.99
CA LYS A 215 7.07 -10.70 0.78
C LYS A 215 8.12 -9.68 0.36
N GLN A 216 9.31 -9.67 0.97
CA GLN A 216 10.37 -8.72 0.62
C GLN A 216 10.81 -8.90 -0.83
N TYR A 217 10.94 -10.15 -1.27
CA TYR A 217 11.20 -10.46 -2.67
C TYR A 217 10.04 -9.96 -3.54
N LEU A 218 8.79 -10.33 -3.24
CA LEU A 218 7.64 -9.92 -4.06
C LEU A 218 7.50 -8.38 -4.17
N ASP A 219 7.67 -7.67 -3.05
CA ASP A 219 7.65 -6.21 -3.02
C ASP A 219 8.76 -5.63 -3.92
N HIS A 220 9.97 -6.19 -3.89
CA HIS A 220 11.07 -5.75 -4.74
C HIS A 220 10.77 -5.92 -6.23
N HIS A 221 10.31 -7.11 -6.62
CA HIS A 221 9.91 -7.41 -8.00
C HIS A 221 8.80 -6.46 -8.48
N MET A 222 7.85 -6.15 -7.60
CA MET A 222 6.81 -5.18 -7.89
C MET A 222 7.36 -3.77 -8.08
N PHE A 223 8.32 -3.31 -7.28
CA PHE A 223 8.95 -2.00 -7.50
C PHE A 223 9.62 -1.90 -8.87
N CYS A 224 10.23 -2.99 -9.35
CA CYS A 224 10.79 -3.06 -10.71
C CYS A 224 9.69 -3.11 -11.79
N ALA A 225 8.57 -3.78 -11.52
CA ALA A 225 7.48 -3.96 -12.46
C ALA A 225 6.56 -2.73 -12.61
N ILE A 226 6.38 -1.92 -11.57
CA ILE A 226 5.37 -0.84 -11.56
C ILE A 226 5.52 0.16 -12.71
N PRO A 227 6.72 0.65 -13.09
CA PRO A 227 6.87 1.52 -14.25
C PRO A 227 6.32 0.90 -15.54
N TYR A 228 6.46 -0.42 -15.70
CA TYR A 228 5.90 -1.17 -16.81
C TYR A 228 4.37 -1.31 -16.69
N LEU A 229 3.89 -1.61 -15.47
CA LEU A 229 2.47 -1.87 -15.16
C LEU A 229 1.58 -0.62 -15.09
N ALA A 230 2.13 0.55 -14.77
CA ALA A 230 1.39 1.82 -14.63
C ALA A 230 0.64 2.23 -15.90
N ARG A 231 0.97 1.62 -17.05
CA ARG A 231 0.33 1.83 -18.34
C ARG A 231 -0.97 1.05 -18.51
N LEU A 232 -1.18 -0.02 -17.74
CA LEU A 232 -2.31 -0.94 -17.94
C LEU A 232 -3.68 -0.26 -17.78
N PRO A 233 -3.91 0.64 -16.80
CA PRO A 233 -5.16 1.40 -16.76
C PRO A 233 -5.35 2.28 -18.00
N HIS A 234 -4.29 2.91 -18.51
CA HIS A 234 -4.36 3.69 -19.75
C HIS A 234 -4.66 2.82 -20.97
N ILE A 235 -4.03 1.65 -21.09
CA ILE A 235 -4.32 0.68 -22.18
C ILE A 235 -5.80 0.29 -22.13
N PHE A 236 -6.32 0.00 -20.95
CA PHE A 236 -7.72 -0.36 -20.78
C PHE A 236 -8.68 0.79 -21.14
N MET A 237 -8.38 2.01 -20.67
CA MET A 237 -9.28 3.16 -20.84
C MET A 237 -9.22 3.80 -22.24
N TYR A 238 -8.04 3.87 -22.84
CA TYR A 238 -7.81 4.63 -24.06
C TYR A 238 -7.44 3.75 -25.26
N GLY A 239 -7.19 2.45 -25.07
CA GLY A 239 -6.87 1.52 -26.16
C GLY A 239 -5.52 1.77 -26.84
N THR A 240 -4.68 2.66 -26.31
CA THR A 240 -3.38 2.98 -26.89
C THR A 240 -2.37 1.88 -26.58
N GLN A 241 -2.03 1.07 -27.57
CA GLN A 241 -0.95 0.09 -27.51
C GLN A 241 0.13 0.49 -28.52
N ILE A 242 1.30 0.89 -28.06
CA ILE A 242 2.52 0.80 -28.89
C ILE A 242 3.65 0.30 -28.00
N PRO A 243 3.91 -1.02 -27.99
CA PRO A 243 5.10 -1.55 -27.33
C PRO A 243 6.36 -1.17 -28.12
N SER A 244 7.37 -0.60 -27.46
CA SER A 244 8.72 -0.49 -28.02
C SER A 244 9.48 -1.83 -27.89
N VAL A 245 10.52 -2.06 -28.69
CA VAL A 245 11.28 -3.34 -28.72
C VAL A 245 11.91 -3.68 -27.37
N ASP A 246 12.33 -2.68 -26.59
CA ASP A 246 12.90 -2.86 -25.24
C ASP A 246 11.86 -3.41 -24.22
N GLU A 247 10.56 -3.34 -24.54
CA GLU A 247 9.47 -3.72 -23.64
C GLU A 247 9.11 -5.20 -23.69
N GLU A 248 9.37 -5.88 -24.81
CA GLU A 248 9.13 -7.32 -24.91
C GLU A 248 10.13 -8.08 -24.04
N GLU A 249 11.41 -7.69 -24.11
CA GLU A 249 12.47 -8.24 -23.25
C GLU A 249 12.19 -7.95 -21.77
N THR A 250 11.78 -6.71 -21.44
CA THR A 250 11.41 -6.33 -20.07
C THR A 250 10.24 -7.18 -19.55
N GLY A 251 9.18 -7.36 -20.36
CA GLY A 251 8.04 -8.20 -19.99
C GLY A 251 8.43 -9.66 -19.75
N ALA A 252 9.25 -10.24 -20.63
CA ALA A 252 9.74 -11.61 -20.49
C ALA A 252 10.58 -11.80 -19.21
N GLN A 253 11.46 -10.85 -18.90
CA GLN A 253 12.27 -10.87 -17.67
C GLN A 253 11.38 -10.81 -16.41
N LEU A 254 10.39 -9.93 -16.38
CA LEU A 254 9.44 -9.81 -15.27
C LEU A 254 8.64 -11.10 -15.07
N LEU A 255 8.13 -11.70 -16.16
CA LEU A 255 7.39 -12.96 -16.09
C LEU A 255 8.24 -14.10 -15.54
N GLU A 256 9.49 -14.21 -15.99
CA GLU A 256 10.41 -15.22 -15.47
C GLU A 256 10.67 -15.02 -13.98
N GLN A 257 10.84 -13.77 -13.52
CA GLN A 257 11.00 -13.47 -12.10
C GLN A 257 9.77 -13.87 -11.27
N PHE A 258 8.54 -13.55 -11.72
CA PHE A 258 7.32 -13.99 -11.03
C PHE A 258 7.22 -15.51 -11.00
N ARG A 259 7.56 -16.19 -12.10
CA ARG A 259 7.59 -17.65 -12.17
C ARG A 259 8.56 -18.25 -11.16
N GLN A 260 9.78 -17.72 -11.06
CA GLN A 260 10.76 -18.22 -10.10
C GLN A 260 10.33 -17.94 -8.65
N TRP A 261 9.78 -16.76 -8.38
CA TRP A 261 9.21 -16.45 -7.07
C TRP A 261 8.10 -17.43 -6.70
N ASN A 262 7.22 -17.78 -7.65
CA ASN A 262 6.15 -18.75 -7.45
C ASN A 262 6.68 -20.12 -7.03
N VAL A 263 7.71 -20.60 -7.74
CA VAL A 263 8.38 -21.88 -7.42
C VAL A 263 8.95 -21.84 -6.00
N ALA A 264 9.63 -20.77 -5.63
CA ALA A 264 10.22 -20.60 -4.30
C ALA A 264 9.17 -20.46 -3.17
N PHE A 265 8.01 -19.88 -3.48
CA PHE A 265 6.91 -19.68 -2.55
C PHE A 265 6.01 -20.92 -2.38
N ALA A 266 5.94 -21.79 -3.38
CA ALA A 266 5.05 -22.95 -3.39
C ALA A 266 5.13 -23.84 -2.12
N PRO A 267 6.32 -24.15 -1.55
CA PRO A 267 6.42 -24.93 -0.32
C PRO A 267 5.77 -24.25 0.89
N LEU A 268 5.97 -22.93 1.04
CA LEU A 268 5.36 -22.15 2.12
C LEU A 268 3.83 -22.12 1.97
N PHE A 269 3.34 -21.87 0.76
CA PHE A 269 1.90 -21.84 0.50
C PHE A 269 1.24 -23.20 0.75
N ALA A 270 1.88 -24.29 0.28
CA ALA A 270 1.41 -25.65 0.52
C ALA A 270 1.35 -25.99 2.01
N SER A 271 2.35 -25.57 2.78
CA SER A 271 2.37 -25.72 4.24
C SER A 271 1.24 -24.94 4.91
N ALA A 272 1.04 -23.68 4.52
CA ALA A 272 0.00 -22.81 5.06
C ALA A 272 -1.41 -23.36 4.80
N ARG A 273 -1.65 -23.93 3.61
CA ARG A 273 -2.93 -24.56 3.23
C ARG A 273 -3.35 -25.72 4.13
N LYS A 274 -2.42 -26.37 4.85
CA LYS A 274 -2.75 -27.43 5.83
C LYS A 274 -3.55 -26.91 7.02
N LYS A 275 -3.52 -25.59 7.28
CA LYS A 275 -4.26 -24.93 8.35
C LYS A 275 -5.04 -23.73 7.80
N PRO A 276 -6.14 -23.95 7.06
CA PRO A 276 -6.85 -22.91 6.32
C PRO A 276 -7.59 -21.87 7.18
N MET A 277 -7.63 -22.06 8.51
CA MET A 277 -8.16 -21.10 9.49
C MET A 277 -7.06 -20.32 10.23
N SER A 278 -5.79 -20.52 9.87
CA SER A 278 -4.68 -19.83 10.53
C SER A 278 -4.43 -18.45 9.92
N GLN A 279 -4.02 -17.49 10.75
CA GLN A 279 -3.52 -16.19 10.28
C GLN A 279 -2.35 -16.35 9.30
N HIS A 280 -1.55 -17.42 9.46
CA HIS A 280 -0.47 -17.76 8.53
C HIS A 280 -0.99 -18.07 7.12
N PHE A 281 -2.12 -18.79 7.01
CA PHE A 281 -2.77 -19.03 5.72
C PHE A 281 -3.30 -17.74 5.11
N ILE A 282 -3.93 -16.85 5.89
CA ILE A 282 -4.44 -15.57 5.39
C ILE A 282 -3.32 -14.70 4.82
N ALA A 283 -2.20 -14.58 5.54
CA ALA A 283 -1.03 -13.84 5.06
C ALA A 283 -0.45 -14.47 3.77
N ALA A 284 -0.34 -15.80 3.70
CA ALA A 284 0.15 -16.49 2.51
C ALA A 284 -0.81 -16.34 1.31
N ALA A 285 -2.12 -16.39 1.55
CA ALA A 285 -3.15 -16.14 0.54
C ALA A 285 -3.08 -14.71 0.01
N SER A 286 -2.80 -13.71 0.86
CA SER A 286 -2.62 -12.33 0.42
C SER A 286 -1.43 -12.19 -0.54
N LEU A 287 -0.30 -12.84 -0.26
CA LEU A 287 0.85 -12.85 -1.18
C LEU A 287 0.54 -13.54 -2.51
N ARG A 288 -0.19 -14.67 -2.47
CA ARG A 288 -0.63 -15.38 -3.67
C ARG A 288 -1.56 -14.53 -4.54
N CYS A 289 -2.53 -13.83 -3.94
CA CYS A 289 -3.38 -12.89 -4.68
C CYS A 289 -2.55 -11.80 -5.37
N PHE A 290 -1.60 -11.21 -4.63
CA PHE A 290 -0.80 -10.11 -5.14
C PHE A 290 0.10 -10.52 -6.30
N GLU A 291 0.77 -11.67 -6.18
CA GLU A 291 1.58 -12.23 -7.27
C GLU A 291 0.74 -12.60 -8.51
N LEU A 292 -0.38 -13.31 -8.34
CA LEU A 292 -1.26 -13.64 -9.48
C LEU A 292 -1.75 -12.38 -10.22
N GLY A 293 -2.17 -11.36 -9.49
CA GLY A 293 -2.62 -10.11 -10.08
C GLY A 293 -1.51 -9.40 -10.87
N ALA A 294 -0.29 -9.42 -10.35
CA ALA A 294 0.87 -8.86 -11.02
C ALA A 294 1.24 -9.64 -12.29
N GLU A 295 1.35 -10.96 -12.20
CA GLU A 295 1.65 -11.85 -13.32
C GLU A 295 0.62 -11.71 -14.46
N MET A 296 -0.67 -11.71 -14.13
CA MET A 296 -1.75 -11.46 -15.10
C MET A 296 -1.59 -10.10 -15.80
N SER A 297 -1.22 -9.07 -15.02
CA SER A 297 -1.04 -7.72 -15.55
C SER A 297 0.15 -7.63 -16.51
N VAL A 298 1.29 -8.26 -16.18
CA VAL A 298 2.44 -8.32 -17.08
C VAL A 298 2.09 -9.10 -18.34
N ARG A 299 1.49 -10.29 -18.22
CA ARG A 299 1.04 -11.09 -19.38
C ARG A 299 0.14 -10.29 -20.31
N LYS A 300 -0.81 -9.52 -19.78
CA LYS A 300 -1.71 -8.71 -20.60
C LYS A 300 -0.98 -7.61 -21.39
N ILE A 301 0.00 -6.94 -20.78
CA ILE A 301 0.77 -5.88 -21.44
C ILE A 301 1.72 -6.47 -22.49
N SER A 302 2.33 -7.62 -22.18
CA SER A 302 3.27 -8.29 -23.09
C SER A 302 2.57 -9.06 -24.23
N ALA A 303 1.28 -9.38 -24.09
CA ALA A 303 0.54 -10.10 -25.11
C ALA A 303 0.27 -9.24 -26.36
N PRO A 304 0.37 -9.81 -27.58
CA PRO A 304 -0.07 -9.13 -28.80
C PRO A 304 -1.55 -8.73 -28.72
N ALA A 305 -1.93 -7.61 -29.36
CA ALA A 305 -3.31 -7.12 -29.42
C ALA A 305 -4.34 -8.18 -29.89
N THR A 306 -3.89 -9.13 -30.71
CA THR A 306 -4.69 -10.22 -31.29
C THR A 306 -4.96 -11.35 -30.30
N MET A 307 -4.20 -11.45 -29.20
CA MET A 307 -4.36 -12.47 -28.18
C MET A 307 -5.29 -11.97 -27.08
N VAL A 308 -6.50 -12.55 -27.04
CA VAL A 308 -7.48 -12.30 -25.98
C VAL A 308 -7.34 -13.39 -24.93
N GLU A 309 -6.46 -13.17 -23.96
CA GLU A 309 -6.40 -13.99 -22.75
C GLU A 309 -7.45 -13.49 -21.73
N ASN A 310 -8.23 -14.42 -21.17
CA ASN A 310 -9.36 -14.09 -20.27
C ASN A 310 -9.06 -14.41 -18.78
N PHE A 311 -7.91 -15.02 -18.47
CA PHE A 311 -7.42 -15.26 -17.10
C PHE A 311 -8.44 -15.84 -16.10
N VAL A 312 -9.43 -16.60 -16.56
CA VAL A 312 -10.58 -17.03 -15.74
C VAL A 312 -10.12 -17.89 -14.55
N LYS A 313 -9.11 -18.74 -14.75
CA LYS A 313 -8.57 -19.63 -13.72
C LYS A 313 -7.92 -18.83 -12.59
N GLU A 314 -7.03 -17.93 -12.92
CA GLU A 314 -6.29 -17.07 -12.00
C GLU A 314 -7.24 -16.10 -11.29
N ALA A 315 -8.16 -15.48 -12.04
CA ALA A 315 -9.18 -14.60 -11.49
C ALA A 315 -10.09 -15.33 -10.49
N THR A 316 -10.47 -16.58 -10.79
CA THR A 316 -11.25 -17.42 -9.86
C THR A 316 -10.45 -17.72 -8.59
N GLU A 317 -9.17 -18.06 -8.70
CA GLU A 317 -8.28 -18.28 -7.54
C GLU A 317 -8.20 -17.01 -6.66
N ILE A 318 -7.95 -15.85 -7.28
CA ILE A 318 -7.91 -14.54 -6.60
C ILE A 318 -9.23 -14.29 -5.84
N VAL A 319 -10.38 -14.51 -6.47
CA VAL A 319 -11.69 -14.28 -5.83
C VAL A 319 -11.92 -15.21 -4.65
N VAL A 320 -11.59 -16.50 -4.79
CA VAL A 320 -11.74 -17.49 -3.71
C VAL A 320 -10.85 -17.13 -2.52
N LEU A 321 -9.58 -16.82 -2.76
CA LEU A 321 -8.64 -16.42 -1.71
C LEU A 321 -9.04 -15.09 -1.08
N SER A 322 -9.41 -14.09 -1.88
CA SER A 322 -9.82 -12.76 -1.38
C SER A 322 -11.08 -12.83 -0.52
N ARG A 323 -12.06 -13.67 -0.88
CA ARG A 323 -13.23 -13.94 -0.04
C ARG A 323 -12.83 -14.53 1.31
N ARG A 324 -11.87 -15.44 1.31
CA ARG A 324 -11.38 -16.05 2.56
C ARG A 324 -10.60 -15.04 3.41
N ILE A 325 -9.82 -14.17 2.79
CA ILE A 325 -9.10 -13.08 3.46
C ILE A 325 -10.09 -12.11 4.11
N VAL A 326 -11.05 -11.57 3.36
CA VAL A 326 -11.96 -10.52 3.85
C VAL A 326 -12.92 -11.00 4.94
N THR A 327 -13.21 -12.30 5.00
CA THR A 327 -14.10 -12.90 6.01
C THR A 327 -13.35 -13.32 7.28
N ASP A 328 -12.02 -13.29 7.28
CA ASP A 328 -11.22 -13.64 8.45
C ASP A 328 -11.17 -12.49 9.46
N SER A 329 -11.22 -12.83 10.76
CA SER A 329 -11.17 -11.84 11.85
C SER A 329 -9.91 -10.98 11.89
N SER A 330 -8.81 -11.46 11.33
CA SER A 330 -7.56 -10.72 11.22
C SER A 330 -7.60 -9.63 10.15
N PHE A 331 -8.54 -9.69 9.19
CA PHE A 331 -8.67 -8.69 8.15
C PHE A 331 -9.28 -7.41 8.72
N ARG A 332 -8.43 -6.40 8.90
CA ARG A 332 -8.84 -5.12 9.47
C ARG A 332 -9.50 -4.25 8.41
N LYS A 333 -10.78 -3.96 8.61
CA LYS A 333 -11.60 -3.00 7.83
C LYS A 333 -11.30 -1.57 8.28
N THR A 334 -10.08 -1.14 8.04
CA THR A 334 -9.58 0.20 8.38
C THR A 334 -8.52 0.61 7.35
N PHE A 335 -7.91 1.78 7.55
CA PHE A 335 -6.80 2.25 6.74
C PHE A 335 -5.52 1.45 7.02
N VAL A 336 -4.84 1.02 5.95
CA VAL A 336 -3.54 0.33 5.98
C VAL A 336 -2.60 0.91 4.92
N PHE A 337 -1.29 0.84 5.16
CA PHE A 337 -0.27 1.33 4.20
C PHE A 337 0.14 0.29 3.14
N GLU A 338 -0.39 -0.91 3.22
CA GLU A 338 -0.08 -1.96 2.26
C GLU A 338 -1.18 -2.05 1.21
N CYS A 339 -0.79 -2.01 -0.07
CA CYS A 339 -1.64 -2.52 -1.14
C CYS A 339 -1.86 -4.02 -0.91
N GLY A 340 -3.12 -4.42 -0.75
CA GLY A 340 -3.53 -5.78 -0.49
C GLY A 340 -4.47 -6.26 -1.60
N ILE A 341 -5.65 -6.75 -1.20
CA ILE A 341 -6.59 -7.38 -2.14
C ILE A 341 -7.37 -6.36 -2.98
N LEU A 342 -7.48 -5.09 -2.57
CA LEU A 342 -8.30 -4.11 -3.28
C LEU A 342 -7.77 -3.79 -4.70
N PRO A 343 -6.50 -3.36 -4.88
CA PRO A 343 -5.95 -3.14 -6.21
C PRO A 343 -5.92 -4.43 -7.03
N VAL A 344 -5.64 -5.58 -6.41
CA VAL A 344 -5.63 -6.89 -7.10
C VAL A 344 -7.00 -7.21 -7.68
N LEU A 345 -8.07 -7.06 -6.88
CA LEU A 345 -9.44 -7.31 -7.32
C LEU A 345 -9.87 -6.34 -8.43
N PHE A 346 -9.48 -5.08 -8.33
CA PHE A 346 -9.73 -4.09 -9.39
C PHE A 346 -9.04 -4.50 -10.69
N MET A 347 -7.73 -4.79 -10.66
CA MET A 347 -7.00 -5.22 -11.85
C MET A 347 -7.56 -6.53 -12.41
N THR A 348 -7.93 -7.47 -11.56
CA THR A 348 -8.58 -8.73 -11.97
C THR A 348 -9.90 -8.47 -12.69
N PHE A 349 -10.71 -7.51 -12.22
CA PHE A 349 -11.96 -7.12 -12.87
C PHE A 349 -11.71 -6.56 -14.27
N LEU A 350 -10.69 -5.71 -14.43
CA LEU A 350 -10.33 -5.15 -15.74
C LEU A 350 -9.86 -6.25 -16.71
N LEU A 351 -9.07 -7.20 -16.23
CA LEU A 351 -8.40 -8.21 -17.05
C LEU A 351 -9.29 -9.41 -17.43
N CYS A 352 -10.18 -9.84 -16.54
CA CYS A 352 -11.06 -11.00 -16.78
C CYS A 352 -12.44 -10.51 -17.24
N THR A 353 -12.89 -10.92 -18.42
CA THR A 353 -14.19 -10.56 -19.01
C THR A 353 -15.33 -11.52 -18.64
N GLU A 354 -15.02 -12.61 -17.92
CA GLU A 354 -16.02 -13.57 -17.47
C GLU A 354 -16.98 -12.94 -16.45
N ARG A 355 -18.24 -12.74 -16.86
CA ARG A 355 -19.25 -12.02 -16.08
C ARG A 355 -19.49 -12.65 -14.71
N SER A 356 -19.49 -13.98 -14.63
CA SER A 356 -19.70 -14.69 -13.36
C SER A 356 -18.61 -14.37 -12.34
N VAL A 357 -17.35 -14.29 -12.77
CA VAL A 357 -16.21 -13.92 -11.92
C VAL A 357 -16.28 -12.44 -11.53
N ARG A 358 -16.60 -11.54 -12.47
CA ARG A 358 -16.77 -10.10 -12.19
C ARG A 358 -17.84 -9.81 -11.14
N VAL A 359 -18.98 -10.49 -11.21
CA VAL A 359 -20.05 -10.40 -10.19
C VAL A 359 -19.50 -10.78 -8.81
N GLU A 360 -18.71 -11.85 -8.71
CA GLU A 360 -18.12 -12.26 -7.43
C GLU A 360 -17.06 -11.28 -6.93
N ILE A 361 -16.29 -10.63 -7.80
CA ILE A 361 -15.37 -9.55 -7.42
C ILE A 361 -16.13 -8.41 -6.73
N VAL A 362 -17.24 -7.95 -7.31
CA VAL A 362 -18.07 -6.89 -6.70
C VAL A 362 -18.55 -7.29 -5.30
N LYS A 363 -19.00 -8.55 -5.13
CA LYS A 363 -19.41 -9.07 -3.82
C LYS A 363 -18.27 -9.06 -2.81
N VAL A 364 -17.05 -9.46 -3.20
CA VAL A 364 -15.88 -9.46 -2.31
C VAL A 364 -15.49 -8.03 -1.92
N LEU A 365 -15.50 -7.08 -2.85
CA LEU A 365 -15.22 -5.68 -2.56
C LEU A 365 -16.23 -5.09 -1.57
N LYS A 366 -17.52 -5.41 -1.73
CA LYS A 366 -18.58 -5.02 -0.77
C LYS A 366 -18.35 -5.63 0.61
N LEU A 367 -17.89 -6.89 0.69
CA LEU A 367 -17.51 -7.50 1.98
C LEU A 367 -16.33 -6.78 2.66
N ALA A 368 -15.49 -6.08 1.88
CA ALA A 368 -14.34 -5.33 2.37
C ALA A 368 -14.69 -3.89 2.81
N GLU A 369 -15.98 -3.52 2.85
CA GLU A 369 -16.42 -2.19 3.31
C GLU A 369 -15.72 -1.74 4.61
N GLY A 370 -15.21 -0.51 4.60
CA GLY A 370 -14.40 0.09 5.67
C GLY A 370 -12.89 -0.10 5.50
N ARG A 371 -12.43 -0.98 4.60
CA ARG A 371 -11.02 -1.13 4.24
C ARG A 371 -10.56 -0.01 3.30
N VAL A 372 -9.41 0.58 3.62
CA VAL A 372 -8.68 1.50 2.74
C VAL A 372 -7.22 1.05 2.65
N GLU A 373 -6.72 0.80 1.45
CA GLU A 373 -5.35 0.33 1.19
C GLU A 373 -4.55 1.44 0.48
N VAL A 374 -3.80 2.23 1.25
CA VAL A 374 -3.18 3.48 0.78
C VAL A 374 -4.26 4.44 0.23
N THR A 375 -4.42 4.56 -1.09
CA THR A 375 -5.49 5.36 -1.74
C THR A 375 -6.68 4.52 -2.20
N TRP A 376 -6.59 3.19 -2.13
CA TRP A 376 -7.62 2.28 -2.63
C TRP A 376 -8.74 2.10 -1.59
N ASP A 377 -9.90 2.73 -1.80
CA ASP A 377 -11.07 2.58 -0.93
C ASP A 377 -12.02 1.49 -1.46
N ALA A 378 -12.35 0.51 -0.61
CA ALA A 378 -13.18 -0.63 -0.99
C ALA A 378 -14.58 -0.24 -1.48
N VAL A 379 -15.20 0.77 -0.87
CA VAL A 379 -16.54 1.26 -1.24
C VAL A 379 -16.47 1.96 -2.58
N GLU A 380 -15.44 2.78 -2.78
CA GLU A 380 -15.29 3.53 -4.03
C GLU A 380 -15.04 2.62 -5.22
N ILE A 381 -14.16 1.63 -5.05
CA ILE A 381 -13.86 0.64 -6.08
C ILE A 381 -15.10 -0.21 -6.37
N ALA A 382 -15.79 -0.72 -5.33
CA ALA A 382 -17.00 -1.53 -5.50
C ALA A 382 -18.06 -0.82 -6.34
N ARG A 383 -18.34 0.45 -6.02
CA ARG A 383 -19.27 1.30 -6.77
C ARG A 383 -18.84 1.48 -8.22
N MET A 384 -17.54 1.70 -8.44
CA MET A 384 -16.99 1.89 -9.79
C MET A 384 -17.17 0.63 -10.64
N VAL A 385 -16.67 -0.53 -10.17
CA VAL A 385 -16.75 -1.78 -10.94
C VAL A 385 -18.19 -2.28 -11.12
N GLU A 386 -19.07 -2.02 -10.16
CA GLU A 386 -20.50 -2.30 -10.29
C GLU A 386 -21.15 -1.47 -11.40
N THR A 387 -20.82 -0.18 -11.47
CA THR A 387 -21.28 0.70 -12.56
C THR A 387 -20.81 0.19 -13.94
N PHE A 388 -19.55 -0.24 -14.05
CA PHE A 388 -19.03 -0.87 -15.27
C PHE A 388 -19.80 -2.14 -15.64
N LEU A 389 -20.05 -3.02 -14.66
CA LEU A 389 -20.75 -4.30 -14.89
C LEU A 389 -22.20 -4.13 -15.33
N HIS A 390 -22.87 -3.06 -14.87
CA HIS A 390 -24.21 -2.67 -15.31
C HIS A 390 -24.19 -2.12 -16.74
N ALA A 391 -23.27 -1.22 -17.06
CA ALA A 391 -23.16 -0.63 -18.40
C ALA A 391 -22.90 -1.68 -19.50
N GLU A 392 -22.10 -2.72 -19.21
CA GLU A 392 -21.90 -3.86 -20.12
C GLU A 392 -23.15 -4.68 -20.40
N GLY A 393 -24.12 -4.68 -19.46
CA GLY A 393 -25.40 -5.36 -19.62
C GLY A 393 -26.38 -4.60 -20.51
N ASP A 394 -26.26 -3.28 -20.58
CA ASP A 394 -27.20 -2.40 -21.28
C ASP A 394 -26.75 -2.03 -22.70
N VAL A 395 -25.45 -2.09 -23.03
CA VAL A 395 -24.93 -1.81 -24.39
C VAL A 395 -23.75 -2.74 -24.73
N PRO A 396 -23.85 -3.60 -25.76
CA PRO A 396 -22.68 -4.32 -26.28
C PRO A 396 -21.74 -3.33 -26.99
N GLY A 397 -20.57 -3.05 -26.41
CA GLY A 397 -19.46 -2.38 -27.10
C GLY A 397 -19.30 -0.86 -26.90
N SER A 398 -19.88 -0.25 -25.85
CA SER A 398 -19.61 1.18 -25.58
C SER A 398 -18.27 1.37 -24.84
N VAL A 399 -17.30 2.02 -25.50
CA VAL A 399 -16.16 2.68 -24.85
C VAL A 399 -16.71 3.87 -24.08
N LEU A 400 -16.55 3.89 -22.74
CA LEU A 400 -17.14 4.91 -21.89
C LEU A 400 -16.16 6.00 -21.45
N ASN A 401 -16.77 7.17 -21.23
CA ASN A 401 -16.16 8.49 -21.13
C ASN A 401 -15.25 8.64 -19.87
N PRO A 402 -13.98 9.08 -20.02
CA PRO A 402 -12.98 9.16 -18.94
C PRO A 402 -13.29 10.19 -17.82
N ASN A 403 -14.37 10.97 -17.95
CA ASN A 403 -14.75 12.00 -16.96
C ASN A 403 -15.53 11.47 -15.74
N THR A 404 -15.80 10.16 -15.66
CA THR A 404 -16.41 9.56 -14.47
C THR A 404 -15.31 9.38 -13.44
N SER A 405 -15.22 10.27 -12.45
CA SER A 405 -14.27 10.35 -11.30
C SER A 405 -13.40 9.11 -10.98
N ILE A 406 -12.54 8.69 -11.92
CA ILE A 406 -11.41 7.77 -11.71
C ILE A 406 -10.22 8.56 -11.13
N GLY A 407 -10.38 9.90 -11.08
CA GLY A 407 -9.63 10.89 -10.30
C GLY A 407 -8.93 10.35 -9.06
N ALA A 408 -9.67 9.62 -8.22
CA ALA A 408 -9.34 9.39 -6.82
C ALA A 408 -8.69 8.03 -6.47
N ILE A 409 -8.58 7.09 -7.41
CA ILE A 409 -7.93 5.79 -7.13
C ILE A 409 -6.41 5.91 -7.18
#